data_AF-A0A5P9PCS7-F1
#
_entry.id   AF-A0A5P9PCS7-F1
#
_cell.length_a   1.000
_cell.length_b   1.000
_cell.length_c   1.000
_cell.angle_alpha   90.00
_cell.angle_beta   90.00
_cell.angle_gamma   90.00
#
_symmetry.space_group_name_H-M   'P 1'
#
loop_
_entity.id
_entity.type
_entity.pdbx_description
1 polymer ?
#
loop_
_entity_poly.entity_id
_entity_poly.type
_entity_poly.pdbx_seq_one_letter_code
_entity_poly.pdbx_strand_id
1 'polypeptide(L)'
;MRRLTLGAFAALTLLLTACGADDGGNQVASAGQPATGAPASAPADADKGDMGVKFAQCMRENGVDMPDPEPGKGVQLKVDKNTPKEVVDKAQEACREFSPQANGKANPQMQENARKFAECMRANGVEAFADPDPNQPGIRISPEIGEDPDFEKAQEACKDIMALPGEK
;
A
#
# COMPACT_ATOMS: atom_id res chain seq x y z
N MET A 1 -12.14 18.70 55.33
CA MET A 1 -12.93 18.31 56.53
C MET A 1 -14.37 18.02 56.11
N ARG A 2 -14.82 16.75 56.29
CA ARG A 2 -16.19 16.18 56.25
C ARG A 2 -17.02 16.41 54.96
N ARG A 3 -17.65 15.39 54.37
CA ARG A 3 -18.66 14.49 54.99
C ARG A 3 -18.62 13.06 54.44
N LEU A 4 -18.82 12.11 55.35
CA LEU A 4 -19.07 10.68 55.13
C LEU A 4 -20.50 10.42 54.67
N THR A 5 -20.75 9.34 53.91
CA THR A 5 -21.86 8.40 54.13
C THR A 5 -21.57 7.03 53.49
N LEU A 6 -21.56 6.00 54.34
CA LEU A 6 -21.65 4.57 54.01
C LEU A 6 -23.01 4.23 53.38
N GLY A 7 -23.07 3.18 52.56
CA GLY A 7 -24.31 2.49 52.19
C GLY A 7 -24.05 1.23 51.37
N ALA A 8 -23.93 0.09 52.05
CA ALA A 8 -23.80 -1.23 51.48
C ALA A 8 -25.18 -1.87 51.16
N PHE A 9 -25.14 -2.93 50.35
CA PHE A 9 -26.20 -3.91 50.04
C PHE A 9 -27.31 -3.48 49.06
N ALA A 10 -27.34 -4.11 47.89
CA ALA A 10 -28.21 -5.27 47.66
C ALA A 10 -28.07 -5.79 46.22
N ALA A 11 -27.66 -7.06 46.09
CA ALA A 11 -27.89 -7.85 44.89
C ALA A 11 -29.40 -8.14 44.77
N LEU A 12 -29.96 -7.97 43.57
CA LEU A 12 -31.27 -8.54 43.22
C LEU A 12 -31.28 -8.91 41.72
N THR A 13 -30.99 -10.18 41.46
CA THR A 13 -31.31 -10.91 40.22
C THR A 13 -32.80 -11.25 40.22
N LEU A 14 -33.51 -11.11 39.07
CA LEU A 14 -34.81 -11.69 38.64
C LEU A 14 -35.42 -10.71 37.59
N LEU A 15 -35.85 -11.03 36.36
CA LEU A 15 -36.45 -12.22 35.74
C LEU A 15 -36.32 -12.19 34.20
N LEU A 16 -36.29 -13.39 33.61
CA LEU A 16 -36.63 -13.72 32.22
C LEU A 16 -38.12 -13.46 31.93
N THR A 17 -38.45 -12.85 30.78
CA THR A 17 -39.64 -13.01 29.91
C THR A 17 -39.64 -11.84 28.91
N ALA A 18 -40.15 -11.86 27.69
CA ALA A 18 -40.72 -12.85 26.79
C ALA A 18 -40.85 -12.14 25.41
N CYS A 19 -41.14 -12.93 24.39
CA CYS A 19 -41.34 -12.60 22.99
C CYS A 19 -42.49 -11.60 22.71
N GLY A 20 -42.32 -10.72 21.71
CA GLY A 20 -43.30 -10.48 20.63
C GLY A 20 -44.31 -9.32 20.72
N ALA A 21 -44.58 -8.73 19.53
CA ALA A 21 -45.60 -7.75 19.08
C ALA A 21 -45.30 -6.27 19.38
N ASP A 22 -44.83 -5.44 18.43
CA ASP A 22 -45.40 -4.97 17.15
C ASP A 22 -46.65 -4.08 17.32
N ASP A 23 -46.47 -2.77 17.13
CA ASP A 23 -47.41 -1.90 16.42
C ASP A 23 -46.68 -0.59 16.04
N GLY A 24 -46.63 -0.24 14.75
CA GLY A 24 -46.23 1.11 14.35
C GLY A 24 -45.36 1.34 13.12
N GLY A 25 -45.32 0.42 12.14
CA GLY A 25 -45.28 0.78 10.71
C GLY A 25 -43.95 1.24 10.09
N ASN A 26 -43.31 0.33 9.34
CA ASN A 26 -43.31 0.44 7.88
C ASN A 26 -43.01 -0.93 7.26
N GLN A 27 -44.07 -1.68 6.95
CA GLN A 27 -43.95 -2.87 6.11
C GLN A 27 -43.53 -2.45 4.69
N VAL A 28 -42.43 -3.00 4.21
CA VAL A 28 -42.34 -3.42 2.80
C VAL A 28 -41.94 -4.89 2.81
N ALA A 29 -42.89 -5.74 2.42
CA ALA A 29 -42.68 -7.16 2.22
C ALA A 29 -42.32 -7.42 0.75
N SER A 30 -41.23 -8.13 0.51
CA SER A 30 -41.23 -9.19 -0.50
C SER A 30 -40.28 -10.30 -0.08
N ALA A 31 -40.92 -11.45 0.08
CA ALA A 31 -40.43 -12.78 0.34
C ALA A 31 -39.25 -13.24 -0.53
N GLY A 32 -38.49 -14.22 -0.02
CA GLY A 32 -37.99 -15.30 -0.87
C GLY A 32 -36.53 -15.76 -0.69
N GLN A 33 -36.22 -16.36 0.47
CA GLN A 33 -35.31 -17.51 0.69
C GLN A 33 -33.88 -17.56 0.06
N PRO A 34 -33.02 -18.51 0.52
CA PRO A 34 -31.70 -18.25 1.04
C PRO A 34 -30.61 -18.30 -0.04
N ALA A 35 -29.80 -17.26 -0.14
CA ALA A 35 -28.50 -17.38 -0.78
C ALA A 35 -27.44 -17.31 0.31
N THR A 36 -26.81 -18.45 0.56
CA THR A 36 -25.40 -18.55 0.94
C THR A 36 -24.59 -17.49 0.18
N GLY A 37 -24.41 -16.33 0.80
CA GLY A 37 -23.55 -15.25 0.32
C GLY A 37 -22.29 -15.29 1.16
N ALA A 38 -21.19 -15.59 0.50
CA ALA A 38 -19.84 -15.78 1.04
C ALA A 38 -19.45 -14.76 2.13
N PRO A 39 -18.47 -15.08 3.01
CA PRO A 39 -17.81 -14.03 3.76
C PRO A 39 -17.39 -12.95 2.76
N ALA A 40 -17.89 -11.73 2.97
CA ALA A 40 -17.50 -10.56 2.20
C ALA A 40 -15.97 -10.49 2.25
N SER A 41 -15.34 -10.96 1.18
CA SER A 41 -13.91 -10.90 1.00
C SER A 41 -13.59 -9.47 0.62
N ALA A 42 -13.53 -8.58 1.61
CA ALA A 42 -12.98 -7.26 1.42
C ALA A 42 -12.21 -6.81 2.66
N PRO A 43 -10.92 -7.20 2.76
CA PRO A 43 -9.95 -6.38 3.47
C PRO A 43 -8.85 -5.84 2.54
N ALA A 44 -8.71 -6.34 1.32
CA ALA A 44 -7.54 -6.01 0.49
C ALA A 44 -7.55 -4.61 -0.13
N ASP A 45 -8.73 -4.01 -0.36
CA ASP A 45 -8.85 -2.69 -1.00
C ASP A 45 -8.95 -1.53 0.00
N ALA A 46 -9.49 -1.79 1.20
CA ALA A 46 -9.54 -0.80 2.29
C ALA A 46 -8.11 -0.44 2.78
N ASP A 47 -7.27 -1.45 3.00
CA ASP A 47 -5.87 -1.25 3.42
C ASP A 47 -5.05 -0.46 2.38
N LYS A 48 -5.32 -0.66 1.08
CA LYS A 48 -4.62 0.06 0.00
C LYS A 48 -5.05 1.53 -0.11
N GLY A 49 -6.35 1.81 0.09
CA GLY A 49 -6.87 3.18 0.16
C GLY A 49 -6.30 3.93 1.36
N ASP A 50 -6.29 3.30 2.53
CA ASP A 50 -5.79 3.90 3.77
C ASP A 50 -4.29 4.21 3.73
N MET A 51 -3.48 3.33 3.14
CA MET A 51 -2.04 3.60 2.96
C MET A 51 -1.79 4.66 1.89
N GLY A 52 -2.61 4.70 0.83
CA GLY A 52 -2.53 5.74 -0.18
C GLY A 52 -2.84 7.14 0.37
N VAL A 53 -3.83 7.25 1.26
CA VAL A 53 -4.16 8.51 1.96
C VAL A 53 -3.02 8.94 2.88
N LYS A 54 -2.42 8.01 3.66
CA LYS A 54 -1.26 8.32 4.51
C LYS A 54 -0.05 8.79 3.69
N PHE A 55 0.19 8.18 2.53
CA PHE A 55 1.23 8.62 1.61
C PHE A 55 0.96 10.04 1.09
N ALA A 56 -0.26 10.31 0.63
CA ALA A 56 -0.65 11.64 0.14
C ALA A 56 -0.50 12.71 1.23
N GLN A 57 -0.90 12.39 2.46
CA GLN A 57 -0.73 13.27 3.60
C GLN A 57 0.73 13.56 3.92
N CYS A 58 1.58 12.53 3.99
CA CYS A 58 3.01 12.71 4.22
C CYS A 58 3.68 13.56 3.12
N MET A 59 3.29 13.36 1.85
CA MET A 59 3.81 14.14 0.72
C MET A 59 3.45 15.63 0.86
N ARG A 60 2.21 15.94 1.27
CA ARG A 60 1.78 17.33 1.55
C ARG A 60 2.57 17.97 2.68
N GLU A 61 2.86 17.23 3.75
CA GLU A 61 3.70 17.69 4.86
C GLU A 61 5.14 18.00 4.41
N ASN A 62 5.63 17.33 3.36
CA ASN A 62 6.95 17.55 2.76
C ASN A 62 6.93 18.52 1.57
N GLY A 63 5.84 19.27 1.37
CA GLY A 63 5.76 20.35 0.38
C GLY A 63 5.37 19.90 -1.03
N VAL A 64 4.87 18.67 -1.18
CA VAL A 64 4.29 18.17 -2.43
C VAL A 64 2.77 18.14 -2.30
N ASP A 65 2.11 19.16 -2.86
CA ASP A 65 0.66 19.18 -2.89
C ASP A 65 0.13 18.11 -3.87
N MET A 66 -0.67 17.19 -3.34
CA MET A 66 -1.28 16.13 -4.13
C MET A 66 -2.66 15.76 -3.58
N PRO A 67 -3.63 15.43 -4.46
CA PRO A 67 -4.96 14.98 -4.04
C PRO A 67 -4.89 13.59 -3.39
N ASP A 68 -5.82 13.31 -2.48
CA ASP A 68 -5.98 11.97 -1.94
C ASP A 68 -6.45 10.98 -3.02
N PRO A 69 -6.02 9.70 -2.97
CA PRO A 69 -6.46 8.69 -3.91
C PRO A 69 -7.97 8.36 -3.74
N GLU A 70 -8.69 8.22 -4.85
CA GLU A 70 -10.07 7.73 -4.82
C GLU A 70 -10.12 6.26 -4.35
N PRO A 71 -11.15 5.82 -3.61
CA PRO A 71 -11.29 4.42 -3.21
C PRO A 71 -11.18 3.46 -4.40
N GLY A 72 -10.32 2.44 -4.30
CA GLY A 72 -10.08 1.46 -5.36
C GLY A 72 -9.20 1.97 -6.52
N LYS A 73 -8.84 3.26 -6.54
CA LYS A 73 -7.82 3.79 -7.46
C LYS A 73 -6.55 4.08 -6.67
N GLY A 74 -5.47 3.37 -6.99
CA GLY A 74 -4.18 3.59 -6.34
C GLY A 74 -3.70 5.04 -6.43
N VAL A 75 -2.65 5.36 -5.66
CA VAL A 75 -2.04 6.69 -5.62
C VAL A 75 -1.61 7.11 -7.03
N GLN A 76 -2.14 8.24 -7.49
CA GLN A 76 -1.70 8.92 -8.70
C GLN A 76 -0.85 10.13 -8.30
N LEU A 77 0.45 10.06 -8.56
CA LEU A 77 1.37 11.18 -8.39
C LEU A 77 1.10 12.22 -9.49
N LYS A 78 0.04 13.01 -9.31
CA LYS A 78 -0.19 14.25 -10.07
C LYS A 78 0.44 15.39 -9.30
N VAL A 79 1.75 15.51 -9.43
CA VAL A 79 2.50 16.61 -8.81
C VAL A 79 2.31 17.87 -9.63
N ASP A 80 2.09 19.00 -8.97
CA ASP A 80 2.05 20.30 -9.62
C ASP A 80 3.37 20.58 -10.37
N LYS A 81 3.29 21.10 -11.58
CA LYS A 81 4.47 21.36 -12.43
C LYS A 81 5.44 22.39 -11.84
N ASN A 82 4.98 23.18 -10.86
CA ASN A 82 5.77 24.19 -10.19
C ASN A 82 6.54 23.64 -8.98
N THR A 83 6.28 22.40 -8.53
CA THR A 83 7.01 21.78 -7.43
C THR A 83 8.39 21.32 -7.92
N PRO A 84 9.49 21.79 -7.33
CA PRO A 84 10.83 21.38 -7.74
C PRO A 84 11.01 19.87 -7.59
N LYS A 85 11.64 19.22 -8.58
CA LYS A 85 11.91 17.78 -8.54
C LYS A 85 12.65 17.34 -7.26
N GLU A 86 13.56 18.15 -6.77
CA GLU A 86 14.26 17.94 -5.50
C GLU A 86 13.30 17.78 -4.31
N VAL A 87 12.26 18.62 -4.22
CA VAL A 87 11.26 18.57 -3.16
C VAL A 87 10.44 17.29 -3.27
N VAL A 88 10.09 16.90 -4.51
CA VAL A 88 9.38 15.64 -4.78
C VAL A 88 10.21 14.43 -4.36
N ASP A 89 11.48 14.38 -4.76
CA ASP A 89 12.36 13.25 -4.48
C ASP A 89 12.60 13.11 -2.96
N LYS A 90 12.82 14.22 -2.24
CA LYS A 90 12.95 14.24 -0.78
C LYS A 90 11.66 13.80 -0.08
N ALA A 91 10.50 14.27 -0.53
CA ALA A 91 9.21 13.88 0.01
C ALA A 91 8.95 12.38 -0.20
N GLN A 92 9.23 11.85 -1.39
CA GLN A 92 9.09 10.42 -1.68
C GLN A 92 9.99 9.56 -0.80
N GLU A 93 11.19 10.02 -0.50
CA GLU A 93 12.11 9.34 0.40
C GLU A 93 11.60 9.35 1.85
N ALA A 94 11.18 10.51 2.36
CA ALA A 94 10.61 10.65 3.70
C ALA A 94 9.31 9.83 3.88
N CYS A 95 8.51 9.72 2.83
CA CYS A 95 7.21 9.06 2.84
C CYS A 95 7.23 7.61 2.35
N ARG A 96 8.43 7.03 2.18
CA ARG A 96 8.61 5.70 1.57
C ARG A 96 7.83 4.60 2.30
N GLU A 97 7.76 4.67 3.63
CA GLU A 97 7.00 3.73 4.46
C GLU A 97 5.51 3.68 4.13
N PHE A 98 4.95 4.76 3.59
CA PHE A 98 3.54 4.82 3.20
C PHE A 98 3.32 4.55 1.71
N SER A 99 4.38 4.53 0.90
CA SER A 99 4.26 4.40 -0.55
C SER A 99 3.65 3.04 -0.94
N PRO A 100 2.56 3.01 -1.73
CA PRO A 100 1.99 1.76 -2.22
C PRO A 100 2.92 0.98 -3.16
N GLN A 101 3.92 1.64 -3.76
CA GLN A 101 4.94 0.99 -4.59
C GLN A 101 6.05 0.36 -3.74
N ALA A 102 6.41 0.98 -2.62
CA ALA A 102 7.32 0.38 -1.64
C ALA A 102 6.66 -0.77 -0.86
N ASN A 103 5.35 -0.66 -0.63
CA ASN A 103 4.52 -1.67 0.03
C ASN A 103 3.77 -2.59 -0.94
N GLY A 104 4.11 -2.54 -2.23
CA GLY A 104 3.60 -3.49 -3.21
C GLY A 104 4.02 -4.90 -2.79
N LYS A 105 3.09 -5.86 -2.77
CA LYS A 105 3.43 -7.26 -2.44
C LYS A 105 4.63 -7.67 -3.29
N ALA A 106 5.70 -8.14 -2.63
CA ALA A 106 6.87 -8.67 -3.30
C ALA A 106 6.42 -9.70 -4.34
N ASN A 107 6.70 -9.42 -5.61
CA ASN A 107 6.49 -10.38 -6.69
C ASN A 107 7.77 -11.25 -6.77
N PRO A 108 7.71 -12.54 -6.40
CA PRO A 108 8.90 -13.40 -6.40
C PRO A 108 9.55 -13.50 -7.77
N GLN A 109 8.76 -13.50 -8.85
CA GLN A 109 9.28 -13.54 -10.22
C GLN A 109 10.05 -12.26 -10.56
N MET A 110 9.57 -11.11 -10.12
CA MET A 110 10.28 -9.84 -10.32
C MET A 110 11.58 -9.79 -9.53
N GLN A 111 11.60 -10.33 -8.30
CA GLN A 111 12.84 -10.42 -7.53
C GLN A 111 13.85 -11.35 -8.18
N GLU A 112 13.40 -12.50 -8.70
CA GLU A 112 14.27 -13.42 -9.43
C GLU A 112 14.82 -12.78 -10.71
N ASN A 113 13.97 -12.12 -11.49
CA ASN A 113 14.39 -11.41 -12.70
C ASN A 113 15.37 -10.28 -12.37
N ALA A 114 15.16 -9.53 -11.29
CA ALA A 114 16.08 -8.48 -10.87
C ALA A 114 17.46 -9.02 -10.47
N ARG A 115 17.54 -10.21 -9.85
CA ARG A 115 18.80 -10.90 -9.56
C ARG A 115 19.50 -11.34 -10.85
N LYS A 116 18.76 -11.97 -11.77
CA LYS A 116 19.29 -12.36 -13.09
C LYS A 116 19.78 -11.15 -13.89
N PHE A 117 19.07 -10.03 -13.80
CA PHE A 117 19.47 -8.79 -14.43
C PHE A 117 20.78 -8.26 -13.83
N ALA A 118 20.91 -8.24 -12.50
CA ALA A 118 22.16 -7.84 -11.83
C ALA A 118 23.35 -8.73 -12.23
N GLU A 119 23.15 -10.04 -12.29
CA GLU A 119 24.17 -10.99 -12.79
C GLU A 119 24.55 -10.70 -14.25
N CYS A 120 23.56 -10.46 -15.11
CA CYS A 120 23.78 -10.12 -16.52
C CYS A 120 24.55 -8.80 -16.69
N MET A 121 24.23 -7.78 -15.90
CA MET A 121 24.93 -6.49 -15.92
C MET A 121 26.42 -6.65 -15.55
N ARG A 122 26.71 -7.40 -14.48
CA ARG A 122 28.09 -7.72 -14.09
C ARG A 122 28.83 -8.50 -15.18
N ALA A 123 28.17 -9.47 -15.80
CA ALA A 123 28.75 -10.24 -16.90
C ALA A 123 29.03 -9.40 -18.16
N ASN A 124 28.39 -8.24 -18.31
CA ASN A 124 28.56 -7.32 -19.43
C ASN A 124 29.45 -6.11 -19.12
N GLY A 125 30.21 -6.14 -18.02
CA GLY A 125 31.25 -5.14 -17.71
C GLY A 125 30.92 -4.24 -16.52
N VAL A 126 29.66 -4.22 -16.06
CA VAL A 126 29.22 -3.36 -14.96
C VAL A 126 29.41 -4.07 -13.63
N GLU A 127 30.66 -4.34 -13.26
CA GLU A 127 31.00 -5.19 -12.10
C GLU A 127 30.47 -4.63 -10.76
N ALA A 128 30.35 -3.30 -10.66
CA ALA A 128 29.83 -2.61 -9.48
C ALA A 128 28.31 -2.79 -9.27
N PHE A 129 27.62 -3.47 -10.20
CA PHE A 129 26.18 -3.70 -10.11
C PHE A 129 25.83 -4.72 -9.02
N ALA A 130 25.40 -4.22 -7.85
CA ALA A 130 25.03 -5.04 -6.71
C ALA A 130 23.69 -5.77 -6.90
N ASP A 131 23.48 -6.83 -6.11
CA ASP A 131 22.21 -7.54 -6.06
C ASP A 131 21.10 -6.66 -5.46
N PRO A 132 19.84 -6.80 -5.90
CA PRO A 132 18.71 -6.03 -5.37
C PRO A 132 18.38 -6.45 -3.93
N ASP A 133 18.16 -5.47 -3.06
CA ASP A 133 17.70 -5.69 -1.69
C ASP A 133 16.24 -6.16 -1.70
N PRO A 134 15.92 -7.33 -1.11
CA PRO A 134 14.57 -7.89 -1.12
C PRO A 134 13.54 -7.03 -0.36
N ASN A 135 13.99 -6.09 0.47
CA ASN A 135 13.16 -5.16 1.24
C ASN A 135 13.09 -3.76 0.60
N GLN A 136 13.82 -3.51 -0.49
CA GLN A 136 13.73 -2.26 -1.23
C GLN A 136 13.00 -2.45 -2.55
N PRO A 137 12.10 -1.52 -2.92
CA PRO A 137 11.45 -1.57 -4.22
C PRO A 137 12.43 -1.25 -5.34
N GLY A 138 12.44 -2.13 -6.35
CA GLY A 138 13.15 -1.91 -7.62
C GLY A 138 14.66 -2.11 -7.57
N ILE A 139 15.30 -1.76 -8.68
CA ILE A 139 16.74 -1.86 -8.91
C ILE A 139 17.37 -0.48 -8.69
N ARG A 140 18.46 -0.41 -7.93
CA ARG A 140 19.16 0.85 -7.62
C ARG A 140 20.34 1.04 -8.58
N ILE A 141 20.36 2.17 -9.26
CA ILE A 141 21.50 2.62 -10.06
C ILE A 141 22.19 3.73 -9.28
N SER A 142 23.43 3.50 -8.84
CA SER A 142 24.27 4.53 -8.22
C SER A 142 24.88 5.42 -9.32
N PRO A 143 25.36 6.64 -8.99
CA PRO A 143 26.08 7.47 -9.95
C PRO A 143 27.26 6.76 -10.60
N GLU A 144 28.04 6.01 -9.82
CA GLU A 144 29.17 5.20 -10.30
C GLU A 144 28.74 4.18 -11.36
N ILE A 145 27.62 3.48 -11.14
CA ILE A 145 27.07 2.53 -12.12
C ILE A 145 26.58 3.26 -13.38
N GLY A 146 25.91 4.42 -13.21
CA GLY A 146 25.37 5.19 -14.34
C GLY A 146 26.43 5.87 -15.19
N GLU A 147 27.62 6.12 -14.63
CA GLU A 147 28.79 6.69 -15.32
C GLU A 147 29.71 5.61 -15.91
N ASP A 148 29.44 4.33 -15.64
CA ASP A 148 30.19 3.20 -16.20
C ASP A 148 30.03 3.16 -17.73
N PRO A 149 31.12 3.18 -18.51
CA PRO A 149 31.05 3.19 -19.97
C PRO A 149 30.37 1.94 -20.56
N ASP A 150 30.33 0.83 -19.83
CA ASP A 150 29.69 -0.41 -20.25
C ASP A 150 28.20 -0.47 -19.87
N PHE A 151 27.69 0.48 -19.06
CA PHE A 151 26.33 0.47 -18.52
C PHE A 151 25.25 0.39 -19.60
N GLU A 152 25.25 1.30 -20.56
CA GLU A 152 24.20 1.38 -21.59
C GLU A 152 24.17 0.10 -22.44
N LYS A 153 25.35 -0.41 -22.82
CA LYS A 153 25.49 -1.64 -23.59
C LYS A 153 25.01 -2.86 -22.79
N ALA A 154 25.36 -2.93 -21.51
CA ALA A 154 24.92 -4.00 -20.62
C ALA A 154 23.40 -3.97 -20.42
N GLN A 155 22.81 -2.78 -20.23
CA GLN A 155 21.34 -2.64 -20.13
C GLN A 155 20.64 -3.15 -21.38
N GLU A 156 21.13 -2.77 -22.57
CA GLU A 156 20.55 -3.21 -23.84
C GLU A 156 20.67 -4.73 -24.04
N ALA A 157 21.80 -5.33 -23.63
CA ALA A 157 22.00 -6.79 -23.68
C ALA A 157 21.10 -7.54 -22.68
N CYS A 158 20.74 -6.92 -21.56
CA CYS A 158 20.03 -7.55 -20.45
C CYS A 158 18.54 -7.20 -20.37
N LYS A 159 18.02 -6.29 -21.21
CA LYS A 159 16.65 -5.73 -21.10
C LYS A 159 15.53 -6.76 -21.11
N ASP A 160 15.70 -7.87 -21.84
CA ASP A 160 14.69 -8.92 -21.97
C ASP A 160 14.44 -9.67 -20.66
N ILE A 161 15.39 -9.62 -19.70
CA ILE A 161 15.23 -10.22 -18.37
C ILE A 161 14.19 -9.46 -17.55
N MET A 162 14.06 -8.15 -17.78
CA MET A 162 13.16 -7.26 -17.05
C MET A 162 11.77 -7.10 -17.70
N ALA A 163 11.59 -7.57 -18.93
CA ALA A 163 10.28 -7.56 -19.59
C ALA A 163 9.31 -8.50 -18.86
N LEU A 164 8.09 -8.03 -18.59
CA LEU A 164 7.05 -8.87 -18.00
C LEU A 164 6.58 -9.90 -19.05
N PRO A 165 6.21 -11.13 -18.64
CA PRO A 165 5.67 -12.12 -19.58
C PRO A 165 4.38 -11.59 -20.23
N GLY A 166 4.45 -11.27 -21.53
CA GLY A 166 3.33 -10.73 -22.31
C GLY A 166 3.67 -9.54 -23.22
N GLU A 167 4.85 -8.94 -23.11
CA GLU A 167 5.25 -7.75 -23.88
C GLU A 167 6.11 -8.04 -25.13
N LYS A 168 5.85 -9.15 -25.82
CA LYS A 168 6.50 -9.45 -27.12
C LYS A 168 5.62 -9.05 -28.30
#